data_AF-A0A520J7D8-F1
#
_entry.id   AF-A0A520J7D8-F1
#
_cell.length_a   1.000
_cell.length_b   1.000
_cell.length_c   1.000
_cell.angle_alpha   90.00
_cell.angle_beta   90.00
_cell.angle_gamma   90.00
#
_symmetry.space_group_name_H-M   'P 1'
#
loop_
_entity.id
_entity.type
_entity.pdbx_description
1 polymer ?
#
loop_
_entity_poly.entity_id
_entity_poly.type
_entity_poly.pdbx_seq_one_letter_code
_entity_poly.pdbx_strand_id
1 'polypeptide(L)'
;MILLLLAAQAATLGATNYSASAPMVAPKGKPSFADEFDGKAVDKTKWRFDVSRNTEGWYNNERQYYAKDRVENTRIEDGALVIEARRETLDRSKFADWGGQAYTSAKLVSREPRGYGFYEVRAKLPCGRGSWPAIWLLPSGGKWPDEGEIDVMEMVGWDAGTVHATLHTAAFNHVKGTQRGAQTQVATACTTYHRYQL
;
A
#
# COMPACT_ATOMS: atom_id res chain seq x y z
N MET A 1 -14.93 -59.90 9.48
CA MET A 1 -15.26 -58.76 8.60
C MET A 1 -14.31 -57.62 8.95
N ILE A 2 -13.21 -57.47 8.20
CA ILE A 2 -12.19 -56.46 8.45
C ILE A 2 -12.64 -55.18 7.76
N LEU A 3 -12.98 -54.16 8.55
CA LEU A 3 -13.42 -52.86 8.06
C LEU A 3 -12.16 -52.06 7.65
N LEU A 4 -11.83 -52.02 6.36
CA LEU A 4 -10.86 -51.06 5.84
C LEU A 4 -11.50 -49.67 5.86
N LEU A 5 -11.08 -48.82 6.80
CA LEU A 5 -11.31 -47.38 6.72
C LEU A 5 -10.35 -46.80 5.67
N LEU A 6 -10.86 -46.58 4.47
CA LEU A 6 -10.24 -45.63 3.54
C LEU A 6 -10.42 -44.23 4.12
N ALA A 7 -9.39 -43.71 4.77
CA ALA A 7 -9.28 -42.30 5.04
C ALA A 7 -9.07 -41.58 3.70
N ALA A 8 -10.15 -41.02 3.14
CA ALA A 8 -10.03 -40.06 2.06
C ALA A 8 -9.27 -38.85 2.62
N GLN A 9 -7.98 -38.72 2.27
CA GLN A 9 -7.27 -37.46 2.43
C GLN A 9 -8.01 -36.44 1.57
N ALA A 10 -8.77 -35.56 2.22
CA ALA A 10 -9.25 -34.36 1.56
C ALA A 10 -8.00 -33.65 1.04
N ALA A 11 -7.89 -33.50 -0.28
CA ALA A 11 -6.90 -32.63 -0.87
C ALA A 11 -7.21 -31.23 -0.33
N THR A 12 -6.50 -30.81 0.71
CA THR A 12 -6.52 -29.43 1.12
C THR A 12 -6.06 -28.66 -0.11
N LEU A 13 -6.90 -27.77 -0.64
CA LEU A 13 -6.48 -26.66 -1.47
C LEU A 13 -5.61 -25.73 -0.61
N GLY A 14 -4.52 -26.27 -0.08
CA GLY A 14 -3.48 -25.53 0.58
C GLY A 14 -2.83 -24.74 -0.52
N ALA A 15 -3.29 -23.51 -0.72
CA ALA A 15 -2.52 -22.51 -1.42
C ALA A 15 -1.20 -22.36 -0.65
N THR A 16 -0.20 -23.14 -1.06
CA THR A 16 1.17 -22.99 -0.58
C THR A 16 1.70 -21.69 -1.16
N ASN A 17 2.40 -20.91 -0.34
CA ASN A 17 3.17 -19.76 -0.84
C ASN A 17 4.23 -20.29 -1.81
N TYR A 18 3.94 -20.24 -3.11
CA TYR A 18 4.91 -20.61 -4.14
C TYR A 18 5.92 -19.48 -4.24
N SER A 19 7.18 -19.77 -3.93
CA SER A 19 8.28 -18.89 -4.28
C SER A 19 8.54 -19.03 -5.78
N ALA A 20 8.41 -17.94 -6.52
CA ALA A 20 8.92 -17.84 -7.88
C ALA A 20 10.31 -17.20 -7.81
N SER A 21 11.35 -17.95 -8.18
CA SER A 21 12.74 -17.44 -8.22
C SER A 21 13.09 -16.74 -9.54
N ALA A 22 12.14 -16.61 -10.46
CA ALA A 22 12.36 -15.96 -11.74
C ALA A 22 12.27 -14.44 -11.57
N PRO A 23 13.26 -13.67 -12.08
CA PRO A 23 13.16 -12.22 -12.08
C PRO A 23 11.96 -11.80 -12.92
N MET A 24 11.09 -10.95 -12.37
CA MET A 24 9.98 -10.38 -13.10
C MET A 24 10.52 -9.44 -14.18
N VAL A 25 10.27 -9.76 -15.46
CA VAL A 25 10.78 -8.97 -16.58
C VAL A 25 9.78 -7.86 -16.89
N ALA A 26 10.19 -6.62 -16.69
CA ALA A 26 9.38 -5.46 -17.06
C ALA A 26 9.05 -5.51 -18.58
N PRO A 27 7.78 -5.34 -18.98
CA PRO A 27 7.41 -5.30 -20.38
C PRO A 27 8.14 -4.19 -21.14
N LYS A 28 8.52 -4.46 -22.38
CA LYS A 28 9.06 -3.44 -23.28
C LYS A 28 7.91 -2.61 -23.84
N GLY A 29 8.04 -1.28 -23.80
CA GLY A 29 7.07 -0.37 -24.42
C GLY A 29 6.73 0.82 -23.54
N LYS A 30 5.90 1.71 -24.07
CA LYS A 30 5.38 2.85 -23.31
C LYS A 30 4.27 2.35 -22.39
N PRO A 31 4.30 2.64 -21.08
CA PRO A 31 3.22 2.27 -20.18
C PRO A 31 1.93 3.01 -20.55
N SER A 32 0.77 2.36 -20.36
CA SER A 32 -0.54 3.00 -20.54
C SER A 32 -0.81 4.09 -19.50
N PHE A 33 -0.09 4.05 -18.38
CA PHE A 33 -0.08 5.06 -17.35
C PHE A 33 1.31 5.16 -16.72
N ALA A 34 1.81 6.37 -16.58
CA ALA A 34 3.03 6.65 -15.84
C ALA A 34 2.99 8.07 -15.26
N ASP A 35 3.71 8.25 -14.16
CA ASP A 35 4.04 9.55 -13.63
C ASP A 35 5.50 9.54 -13.16
N GLU A 36 6.36 10.22 -13.91
CA GLU A 36 7.79 10.32 -13.61
C GLU A 36 8.08 11.42 -12.57
N PHE A 37 7.05 12.19 -12.17
CA PHE A 37 7.14 13.27 -11.20
C PHE A 37 8.17 14.37 -11.57
N ASP A 38 8.32 14.65 -12.87
CA ASP A 38 9.17 15.75 -13.38
C ASP A 38 8.51 17.15 -13.26
N GLY A 39 7.24 17.20 -12.87
CA GLY A 39 6.48 18.44 -12.72
C GLY A 39 6.84 19.24 -11.48
N LYS A 40 6.22 20.42 -11.30
CA LYS A 40 6.39 21.24 -10.08
C LYS A 40 5.43 20.88 -8.94
N ALA A 41 4.40 20.11 -9.24
CA ALA A 41 3.35 19.70 -8.31
C ALA A 41 2.72 18.38 -8.78
N VAL A 42 2.02 17.71 -7.87
CA VAL A 42 1.26 16.48 -8.18
C VAL A 42 0.30 16.73 -9.33
N ASP A 43 0.34 15.88 -10.35
CA ASP A 43 -0.60 15.94 -11.47
C ASP A 43 -1.99 15.51 -11.00
N LYS A 44 -2.85 16.51 -10.76
CA LYS A 44 -4.23 16.30 -10.31
C LYS A 44 -5.14 15.72 -11.38
N THR A 45 -4.68 15.53 -12.62
CA THR A 45 -5.41 14.75 -13.64
C THR A 45 -5.13 13.25 -13.51
N LYS A 46 -4.02 12.87 -12.88
CA LYS A 46 -3.63 11.48 -12.62
C LYS A 46 -3.98 11.02 -11.21
N TRP A 47 -3.82 11.90 -10.22
CA TRP A 47 -3.96 11.58 -8.81
C TRP A 47 -5.05 12.40 -8.12
N ARG A 48 -5.63 11.81 -7.08
CA ARG A 48 -6.49 12.49 -6.09
C ARG A 48 -5.96 12.23 -4.69
N PHE A 49 -6.13 13.21 -3.81
CA PHE A 49 -5.86 13.06 -2.39
C PHE A 49 -7.08 12.45 -1.70
N ASP A 50 -6.87 11.37 -0.95
CA ASP A 50 -7.92 10.74 -0.16
C ASP A 50 -7.91 11.28 1.27
N VAL A 51 -8.91 12.12 1.55
CA VAL A 51 -9.12 12.80 2.84
C VAL A 51 -10.45 12.39 3.49
N SER A 52 -11.11 11.38 2.91
CA SER A 52 -12.52 11.05 3.16
C SER A 52 -12.84 10.60 4.58
N ARG A 53 -11.82 10.21 5.36
CA ARG A 53 -11.96 9.70 6.72
C ARG A 53 -11.25 10.53 7.79
N ASN A 54 -10.81 11.75 7.44
CA ASN A 54 -10.06 12.56 8.39
C ASN A 54 -10.89 12.92 9.64
N THR A 55 -12.21 13.10 9.52
CA THR A 55 -13.07 13.45 10.68
C THR A 55 -13.28 12.24 11.59
N GLU A 56 -13.53 11.07 11.01
CA GLU A 56 -13.88 9.83 11.71
C GLU A 56 -12.64 9.07 12.22
N GLY A 57 -11.49 9.30 11.60
CA GLY A 57 -10.30 8.47 11.74
C GLY A 57 -10.22 7.38 10.66
N TRP A 58 -8.98 7.04 10.34
CA TRP A 58 -8.64 5.99 9.38
C TRP A 58 -8.80 4.60 10.00
N TYR A 59 -8.84 3.58 9.15
CA TYR A 59 -8.92 2.19 9.57
C TYR A 59 -7.66 1.78 10.36
N ASN A 60 -7.62 0.54 10.84
CA ASN A 60 -6.42 -0.03 11.47
C ASN A 60 -5.88 0.71 12.72
N ASN A 61 -6.71 1.55 13.36
CA ASN A 61 -6.30 2.43 14.47
C ASN A 61 -5.15 3.40 14.09
N GLU A 62 -5.08 3.76 12.81
CA GLU A 62 -4.15 4.75 12.27
C GLU A 62 -4.35 6.13 12.91
N ARG A 63 -3.25 6.87 13.07
CA ARG A 63 -3.21 8.09 13.91
C ARG A 63 -3.01 9.39 13.14
N GLN A 64 -2.92 9.32 11.82
CA GLN A 64 -2.62 10.44 10.95
C GLN A 64 -3.87 11.08 10.35
N TYR A 65 -3.77 12.38 10.12
CA TYR A 65 -4.60 13.13 9.19
C TYR A 65 -3.94 13.10 7.81
N TYR A 66 -4.66 12.74 6.76
CA TYR A 66 -4.13 12.84 5.39
C TYR A 66 -4.46 14.23 4.82
N ALA A 67 -3.42 15.03 4.54
CA ALA A 67 -3.59 16.40 4.09
C ALA A 67 -3.95 16.48 2.59
N LYS A 68 -4.88 17.37 2.26
CA LYS A 68 -5.24 17.68 0.88
C LYS A 68 -4.22 18.64 0.27
N ASP A 69 -3.28 18.12 -0.51
CA ASP A 69 -2.34 18.90 -1.32
C ASP A 69 -1.57 19.96 -0.52
N ARG A 70 -1.08 19.56 0.66
CA ARG A 70 -0.31 20.42 1.56
C ARG A 70 1.18 20.15 1.36
N VAL A 71 1.97 21.17 1.04
CA VAL A 71 3.39 21.05 0.63
C VAL A 71 4.26 20.35 1.69
N GLU A 72 3.91 20.51 2.97
CA GLU A 72 4.57 19.85 4.09
C GLU A 72 4.41 18.33 4.05
N ASN A 73 3.34 17.80 3.46
CA ASN A 73 3.07 16.36 3.39
C ASN A 73 3.19 15.78 1.98
N THR A 74 3.06 16.59 0.94
CA THR A 74 3.17 16.13 -0.45
C THR A 74 3.77 17.21 -1.33
N ARG A 75 4.88 16.88 -1.96
CA ARG A 75 5.57 17.76 -2.92
C ARG A 75 6.36 16.94 -3.92
N ILE A 76 6.73 17.57 -5.01
CA ILE A 76 7.75 17.04 -5.91
C ILE A 76 9.07 17.70 -5.52
N GLU A 77 10.07 16.88 -5.26
CA GLU A 77 11.43 17.28 -4.89
C GLU A 77 12.41 16.36 -5.62
N ASP A 78 13.40 16.94 -6.30
CA ASP A 78 14.45 16.21 -7.03
C ASP A 78 13.93 15.11 -7.98
N GLY A 79 12.85 15.40 -8.71
CA GLY A 79 12.24 14.46 -9.67
C GLY A 79 11.53 13.28 -9.01
N ALA A 80 11.13 13.41 -7.74
CA ALA A 80 10.39 12.39 -7.02
C ALA A 80 9.20 12.98 -6.27
N LEU A 81 8.11 12.20 -6.20
CA LEU A 81 7.04 12.45 -5.24
C LEU A 81 7.57 12.17 -3.82
N VAL A 82 7.54 13.18 -2.97
CA VAL A 82 7.78 13.06 -1.54
C VAL A 82 6.45 13.04 -0.82
N ILE A 83 6.18 11.94 -0.11
CA ILE A 83 5.11 11.85 0.89
C ILE A 83 5.77 11.88 2.26
N GLU A 84 5.45 12.90 3.04
CA GLU A 84 6.09 13.14 4.33
C GLU A 84 5.09 13.06 5.48
N ALA A 85 5.33 12.12 6.39
CA ALA A 85 4.61 12.03 7.64
C ALA A 85 5.26 12.95 8.69
N ARG A 86 4.45 13.71 9.41
CA ARG A 86 4.93 14.70 10.39
C ARG A 86 4.15 14.55 11.69
N ARG A 87 4.82 14.76 12.82
CA ARG A 87 4.16 14.91 14.12
C ARG A 87 3.77 16.37 14.30
N GLU A 88 2.49 16.65 14.27
CA GLU A 88 1.96 17.99 14.45
C GLU A 88 0.48 17.95 14.86
N THR A 89 0.01 19.06 15.40
CA THR A 89 -1.40 19.30 15.71
C THR A 89 -1.91 20.38 14.77
N LEU A 90 -3.07 20.13 14.16
CA LEU A 90 -3.69 21.07 13.25
C LEU A 90 -4.68 21.98 13.97
N ASP A 91 -5.11 23.01 13.27
CA ASP A 91 -6.12 23.96 13.74
C ASP A 91 -7.44 23.68 13.02
N ARG A 92 -8.48 23.30 13.77
CA ARG A 92 -9.80 22.98 13.20
C ARG A 92 -10.44 24.17 12.46
N SER A 93 -10.06 25.41 12.76
CA SER A 93 -10.52 26.59 12.02
C SER A 93 -9.95 26.66 10.59
N LYS A 94 -8.80 26.03 10.35
CA LYS A 94 -8.12 25.97 9.05
C LYS A 94 -8.33 24.64 8.34
N PHE A 95 -8.48 23.57 9.12
CA PHE A 95 -8.65 22.19 8.66
C PHE A 95 -9.96 21.64 9.23
N ALA A 96 -11.07 21.96 8.56
CA ALA A 96 -12.41 21.63 9.03
C ALA A 96 -12.64 20.12 9.17
N ASP A 97 -11.94 19.30 8.38
CA ASP A 97 -11.98 17.84 8.40
C ASP A 97 -10.99 17.21 9.41
N TRP A 98 -10.23 18.01 10.16
CA TRP A 98 -9.30 17.47 11.15
C TRP A 98 -10.05 16.88 12.36
N GLY A 99 -9.85 15.58 12.60
CA GLY A 99 -10.49 14.79 13.65
C GLY A 99 -9.75 14.77 15.00
N GLY A 100 -8.68 15.55 15.17
CA GLY A 100 -7.87 15.56 16.41
C GLY A 100 -6.61 14.69 16.35
N GLN A 101 -6.20 14.27 15.15
CA GLN A 101 -4.99 13.49 14.93
C GLN A 101 -3.72 14.25 15.35
N ALA A 102 -2.73 13.52 15.85
CA ALA A 102 -1.43 14.06 16.29
C ALA A 102 -0.31 13.93 15.24
N TYR A 103 -0.66 13.44 14.05
CA TYR A 103 0.23 13.28 12.92
C TYR A 103 -0.48 13.71 11.65
N THR A 104 0.30 14.16 10.66
CA THR A 104 -0.16 14.42 9.30
C THR A 104 0.63 13.57 8.32
N SER A 105 0.05 13.25 7.17
CA SER A 105 0.70 12.56 6.06
C SER A 105 -0.08 12.86 4.76
N ALA A 106 0.12 12.07 3.70
CA ALA A 106 -0.78 12.06 2.54
C ALA A 106 -1.08 10.66 2.02
N LYS A 107 -2.23 10.53 1.37
CA LYS A 107 -2.69 9.34 0.68
C LYS A 107 -3.14 9.72 -0.72
N LEU A 108 -2.42 9.23 -1.73
CA LEU A 108 -2.74 9.47 -3.14
C LEU A 108 -3.38 8.23 -3.75
N VAL A 109 -4.40 8.45 -4.58
CA VAL A 109 -5.10 7.40 -5.33
C VAL A 109 -5.14 7.80 -6.79
N SER A 110 -4.91 6.86 -7.70
CA SER A 110 -5.08 7.14 -9.13
C SER A 110 -6.54 7.52 -9.41
N ARG A 111 -6.76 8.46 -10.34
CA ARG A 111 -8.11 8.88 -10.72
C ARG A 111 -8.85 7.82 -11.50
N GLU A 112 -8.14 7.28 -12.48
CA GLU A 112 -8.66 6.25 -13.36
C GLU A 112 -8.25 4.88 -12.82
N PRO A 113 -9.14 3.89 -12.89
CA PRO A 113 -8.81 2.53 -12.50
C PRO A 113 -7.80 1.91 -13.45
N ARG A 114 -7.06 0.92 -12.97
CA ARG A 114 -6.09 0.16 -13.74
C ARG A 114 -6.51 -1.31 -13.69
N GLY A 115 -6.57 -1.94 -14.86
CA GLY A 115 -6.93 -3.35 -15.00
C GLY A 115 -5.70 -4.25 -14.91
N TYR A 116 -5.74 -5.38 -15.59
CA TYR A 116 -4.57 -6.26 -15.67
C TYR A 116 -3.38 -5.56 -16.32
N GLY A 117 -2.18 -5.83 -15.81
CA GLY A 117 -0.96 -5.26 -16.33
C GLY A 117 0.21 -5.51 -15.39
N PHE A 118 1.38 -5.02 -15.82
CA PHE A 118 2.57 -4.94 -14.99
C PHE A 118 2.60 -3.58 -14.30
N TYR A 119 2.82 -3.59 -13.00
CA TYR A 119 2.95 -2.39 -12.18
C TYR A 119 4.38 -2.30 -11.67
N GLU A 120 4.97 -1.10 -11.74
CA GLU A 120 6.27 -0.82 -11.13
C GLU A 120 6.20 0.53 -10.44
N VAL A 121 6.66 0.56 -9.18
CA VAL A 121 6.88 1.81 -8.44
C VAL A 121 8.31 1.80 -7.92
N ARG A 122 9.07 2.82 -8.29
CA ARG A 122 10.43 3.04 -7.77
C ARG A 122 10.37 3.95 -6.55
N ALA A 123 10.64 3.40 -5.36
CA ALA A 123 10.52 4.15 -4.10
C ALA A 123 11.66 3.86 -3.11
N LYS A 124 11.95 4.84 -2.25
CA LYS A 124 12.76 4.73 -1.03
C LYS A 124 11.83 4.94 0.16
N LEU A 125 11.88 4.06 1.15
CA LEU A 125 10.89 4.02 2.22
C LEU A 125 11.35 4.78 3.49
N PRO A 126 10.44 5.32 4.31
CA PRO A 126 10.79 5.86 5.62
C PRO A 126 11.13 4.73 6.62
N CYS A 127 12.12 4.98 7.48
CA CYS A 127 12.57 4.05 8.54
C CYS A 127 12.12 4.48 9.96
N GLY A 128 11.31 5.53 10.08
CA GLY A 128 10.91 6.06 11.39
C GLY A 128 9.96 5.10 12.11
N ARG A 129 10.26 4.73 13.35
CA ARG A 129 9.35 3.90 14.15
C ARG A 129 7.96 4.54 14.21
N GLY A 130 6.94 3.77 13.80
CA GLY A 130 5.56 4.24 13.68
C GLY A 130 5.14 4.64 12.25
N SER A 131 6.07 4.70 11.29
CA SER A 131 5.71 4.82 9.86
C SER A 131 5.20 3.49 9.31
N TRP A 132 4.23 3.59 8.40
CA TRP A 132 3.71 2.44 7.64
C TRP A 132 3.48 2.89 6.18
N PRO A 133 4.54 2.97 5.35
CA PRO A 133 4.41 3.18 3.91
C PRO A 133 3.74 1.96 3.25
N ALA A 134 2.89 2.23 2.26
CA ALA A 134 2.22 1.20 1.46
C ALA A 134 2.13 1.60 -0.02
N ILE A 135 2.32 0.63 -0.91
CA ILE A 135 1.97 0.66 -2.33
C ILE A 135 1.01 -0.50 -2.53
N TRP A 136 -0.25 -0.18 -2.83
CA TRP A 136 -1.32 -1.16 -2.79
C TRP A 136 -2.43 -0.80 -3.79
N LEU A 137 -3.23 -1.79 -4.13
CA LEU A 137 -4.31 -1.69 -5.09
C LEU A 137 -5.62 -2.09 -4.43
N LEU A 138 -6.64 -1.28 -4.68
CA LEU A 138 -8.03 -1.59 -4.38
C LEU A 138 -8.87 -1.65 -5.66
N PRO A 139 -9.94 -2.46 -5.66
CA PRO A 139 -10.97 -2.40 -6.69
C PRO A 139 -11.62 -1.02 -6.71
N SER A 140 -12.20 -0.64 -7.85
CA SER A 140 -12.83 0.69 -8.03
C SER A 140 -14.09 0.89 -7.17
N GLY A 141 -14.63 -0.19 -6.59
CA GLY A 141 -15.80 -0.14 -5.75
C GLY A 141 -16.06 -1.47 -5.04
N GLY A 142 -17.23 -1.54 -4.41
CA GLY A 142 -17.70 -2.66 -3.62
C GLY A 142 -17.10 -2.71 -2.22
N LYS A 143 -17.29 -3.83 -1.54
CA LYS A 143 -17.07 -3.95 -0.10
C LYS A 143 -15.79 -4.72 0.19
N TRP A 144 -14.90 -4.13 0.97
CA TRP A 144 -13.76 -4.86 1.52
C TRP A 144 -14.22 -5.81 2.65
N PRO A 145 -13.67 -7.04 2.76
CA PRO A 145 -12.63 -7.63 1.91
C PRO A 145 -13.17 -8.43 0.71
N ASP A 146 -14.47 -8.34 0.42
CA ASP A 146 -15.13 -9.18 -0.59
C ASP A 146 -14.58 -8.95 -2.00
N GLU A 147 -14.29 -7.70 -2.35
CA GLU A 147 -13.73 -7.32 -3.66
C GLU A 147 -12.19 -7.35 -3.72
N GLY A 148 -11.54 -7.63 -2.59
CA GLY A 148 -10.11 -7.85 -2.48
C GLY A 148 -9.23 -6.60 -2.36
N GLU A 149 -7.94 -6.86 -2.13
CA GLU A 149 -6.85 -5.91 -1.98
C GLU A 149 -5.53 -6.59 -2.35
N ILE A 150 -4.63 -5.86 -3.02
CA ILE A 150 -3.29 -6.33 -3.34
C ILE A 150 -2.27 -5.34 -2.77
N ASP A 151 -1.56 -5.77 -1.74
CA ASP A 151 -0.45 -5.03 -1.17
C ASP A 151 0.84 -5.42 -1.90
N VAL A 152 1.30 -4.56 -2.80
CA VAL A 152 2.55 -4.78 -3.55
C VAL A 152 3.76 -4.59 -2.64
N MET A 153 3.65 -3.65 -1.72
CA MET A 153 4.68 -3.32 -0.75
C MET A 153 4.05 -2.70 0.48
N GLU A 154 4.27 -3.29 1.63
CA GLU A 154 4.15 -2.65 2.94
C GLU A 154 5.44 -2.81 3.72
N MET A 155 5.75 -1.84 4.56
CA MET A 155 6.82 -1.96 5.55
C MET A 155 6.38 -1.26 6.82
N VAL A 156 6.65 -1.84 7.99
CA VAL A 156 6.35 -1.20 9.27
C VAL A 156 7.65 -0.74 9.91
N GLY A 157 7.73 0.54 10.28
CA GLY A 157 8.97 1.14 10.79
C GLY A 157 9.47 0.57 12.13
N TRP A 158 8.73 -0.35 12.77
CA TRP A 158 9.25 -1.10 13.92
C TRP A 158 10.18 -2.25 13.50
N ASP A 159 9.99 -2.79 12.29
CA ASP A 159 10.76 -3.87 11.68
C ASP A 159 11.27 -3.42 10.30
N ALA A 160 12.04 -2.33 10.32
CA ALA A 160 12.46 -1.68 9.09
C ALA A 160 13.38 -2.59 8.25
N GLY A 161 13.14 -2.61 6.95
CA GLY A 161 13.83 -3.48 6.00
C GLY A 161 13.11 -4.79 5.75
N THR A 162 12.09 -5.16 6.53
CA THR A 162 11.20 -6.27 6.19
C THR A 162 10.03 -5.75 5.36
N VAL A 163 10.02 -6.11 4.08
CA VAL A 163 8.97 -5.73 3.13
C VAL A 163 7.97 -6.86 3.01
N HIS A 164 6.69 -6.53 3.14
CA HIS A 164 5.57 -7.45 3.02
C HIS A 164 4.84 -7.25 1.69
N ALA A 165 4.37 -8.35 1.12
CA ALA A 165 3.39 -8.36 0.04
C ALA A 165 2.23 -9.27 0.46
N THR A 166 1.01 -8.77 0.38
CA THR A 166 -0.17 -9.42 0.97
C THR A 166 -1.34 -9.39 0.00
N LEU A 167 -2.15 -10.45 0.01
CA LEU A 167 -3.44 -10.47 -0.64
C LEU A 167 -4.54 -10.53 0.42
N HIS A 168 -5.51 -9.62 0.31
CA HIS A 168 -6.73 -9.70 1.09
C HIS A 168 -7.93 -10.07 0.21
N THR A 169 -8.74 -10.99 0.70
CA THR A 169 -10.02 -11.43 0.09
C THR A 169 -11.04 -11.75 1.19
N ALA A 170 -12.28 -12.02 0.82
CA ALA A 170 -13.33 -12.51 1.74
C ALA A 170 -12.84 -13.67 2.62
N ALA A 171 -12.08 -14.60 2.04
CA ALA A 171 -11.57 -15.79 2.72
C ALA A 171 -10.26 -15.53 3.48
N PHE A 172 -9.39 -14.68 2.94
CA PHE A 172 -8.04 -14.45 3.46
C PHE A 172 -7.85 -12.98 3.81
N ASN A 173 -8.01 -12.59 5.08
CA ASN A 173 -7.80 -11.19 5.48
C ASN A 173 -7.39 -11.07 6.96
N HIS A 174 -6.85 -9.91 7.31
CA HIS A 174 -6.27 -9.65 8.62
C HIS A 174 -7.34 -9.58 9.74
N VAL A 175 -8.57 -9.16 9.44
CA VAL A 175 -9.68 -9.14 10.42
C VAL A 175 -10.02 -10.56 10.88
N LYS A 176 -9.91 -11.55 9.99
CA LYS A 176 -10.10 -12.98 10.31
C LYS A 176 -8.82 -13.69 10.76
N GLY A 177 -7.65 -13.04 10.67
CA GLY A 177 -6.35 -13.67 10.90
C GLY A 177 -5.99 -14.74 9.85
N THR A 178 -6.58 -14.67 8.66
CA THR A 178 -6.41 -15.65 7.58
C THR A 178 -5.64 -15.10 6.38
N GLN A 179 -5.09 -13.90 6.48
CA GLN A 179 -4.35 -13.25 5.38
C GLN A 179 -3.26 -14.16 4.80
N ARG A 180 -2.97 -13.95 3.51
CA ARG A 180 -1.93 -14.67 2.78
C ARG A 180 -0.96 -13.66 2.23
N GLY A 181 0.31 -13.87 2.50
CA GLY A 181 1.37 -12.97 2.06
C GLY A 181 2.73 -13.63 2.16
N ALA A 182 3.72 -12.88 1.70
CA ALA A 182 5.13 -13.20 1.81
C ALA A 182 5.88 -11.96 2.31
N GLN A 183 7.06 -12.18 2.85
CA GLN A 183 7.95 -11.09 3.25
C GLN A 183 9.36 -11.36 2.75
N THR A 184 10.11 -10.29 2.51
CA THR A 184 11.51 -10.35 2.09
C THR A 184 12.31 -9.28 2.79
N GLN A 185 13.59 -9.56 3.03
CA GLN A 185 14.51 -8.59 3.62
C GLN A 185 15.12 -7.71 2.54
N VAL A 186 14.91 -6.40 2.67
CA VAL A 186 15.50 -5.35 1.86
C VAL A 186 16.25 -4.40 2.79
N ALA A 187 17.48 -4.78 3.17
CA ALA A 187 18.28 -4.05 4.15
C ALA A 187 18.49 -2.56 3.80
N THR A 188 18.43 -2.22 2.51
CA THR A 188 18.61 -0.86 2.00
C THR A 188 17.30 -0.15 1.66
N ALA A 189 16.14 -0.67 2.08
CA ALA A 189 14.83 -0.10 1.73
C ALA A 189 14.70 1.41 2.07
N CYS A 190 15.40 1.84 3.13
CA CYS A 190 15.36 3.21 3.60
C CYS A 190 16.48 4.12 3.08
N THR A 191 17.54 3.54 2.51
CA THR A 191 18.73 4.30 2.10
C THR A 191 18.84 4.41 0.59
N THR A 192 18.24 3.48 -0.16
CA THR A 192 18.27 3.47 -1.61
C THR A 192 16.88 3.24 -2.20
N TYR A 193 16.71 3.62 -3.47
CA TYR A 193 15.49 3.33 -4.20
C TYR A 193 15.47 1.87 -4.64
N HIS A 194 14.31 1.23 -4.48
CA HIS A 194 14.01 -0.11 -4.97
C HIS A 194 12.81 -0.06 -5.92
N ARG A 195 12.65 -1.09 -6.75
CA ARG A 195 11.47 -1.28 -7.60
C ARG A 195 10.55 -2.30 -6.92
N TYR A 196 9.34 -1.88 -6.63
CA TYR A 196 8.26 -2.74 -6.15
C TYR A 196 7.33 -3.01 -7.32
N GLN A 197 7.10 -4.29 -7.61
CA GLN A 197 6.49 -4.70 -8.87
C GLN A 197 5.38 -5.73 -8.65
N LEU A 198 4.35 -5.71 -9.51
CA LEU A 198 3.24 -6.68 -9.61
C LEU A 198 3.02 -7.07 -11.08
#